data_AF-D2BJB2-F1
#
_entry.id   AF-D2BJB2-F1
#
_cell.length_a   1.000
_cell.length_b   1.000
_cell.length_c   1.000
_cell.angle_alpha   90.00
_cell.angle_beta   90.00
_cell.angle_gamma   90.00
#
_symmetry.space_group_name_H-M   'P 1'
#
loop_
_entity.id
_entity.type
_entity.pdbx_description
1 polymer ?
#
loop_
_entity_poly.entity_id
_entity_poly.type
_entity_poly.pdbx_seq_one_letter_code
_entity_poly.pdbx_strand_id
1 'polypeptide(L)'
;MIVMWLIIGLILGVAFLGLIIGLRTRKISLTWYEWLISAIGLSLLLFTIQNYFGSLAEIEPKAASMFLLVTGLPALILLALAWQLAARRAKQS
;
A
#
# COMPACT_ATOMS: atom_id res chain seq x y z
N MET A 1 0.77 -20.66 9.08
CA MET A 1 -0.03 -19.81 8.17
C MET A 1 -0.77 -18.68 8.88
N ILE A 2 -1.56 -18.93 9.93
CA ILE A 2 -2.33 -17.87 10.64
C ILE A 2 -1.43 -16.78 11.27
N VAL A 3 -0.29 -17.17 11.85
CA VAL A 3 0.65 -16.23 12.48
C VAL A 3 1.21 -15.20 11.48
N MET A 4 1.47 -15.62 10.23
CA MET A 4 1.96 -14.73 9.17
C MET A 4 0.91 -13.66 8.79
N TRP A 5 -0.35 -14.07 8.64
CA TRP A 5 -1.46 -13.16 8.36
C TRP A 5 -1.69 -12.16 9.48
N LEU A 6 -1.54 -12.60 10.74
CA LEU A 6 -1.64 -11.73 11.90
C LEU A 6 -0.53 -10.68 11.94
N ILE A 7 0.72 -11.07 11.64
CA ILE A 7 1.85 -10.14 11.56
C ILE A 7 1.63 -9.11 10.44
N ILE A 8 1.20 -9.55 9.25
CA ILE A 8 0.89 -8.67 8.13
C ILE A 8 -0.23 -7.69 8.51
N GLY A 9 -1.31 -8.17 9.13
CA GLY A 9 -2.40 -7.34 9.62
C GLY A 9 -1.97 -6.30 10.64
N LEU A 10 -1.09 -6.67 11.58
CA LEU A 10 -0.52 -5.73 12.56
C LEU A 10 0.35 -4.67 11.89
N ILE A 11 1.23 -5.06 10.97
CA ILE A 11 2.09 -4.13 10.22
C ILE A 11 1.23 -3.13 9.45
N LEU A 12 0.18 -3.60 8.79
CA LEU A 12 -0.75 -2.74 8.05
C LEU A 12 -1.54 -1.82 8.97
N GLY A 13 -2.00 -2.32 10.12
CA GLY A 13 -2.68 -1.52 11.12
C GLY A 13 -1.78 -0.39 11.65
N VAL A 14 -0.53 -0.71 11.98
CA VAL A 14 0.46 0.29 12.43
C VAL A 14 0.77 1.29 11.32
N ALA A 15 0.97 0.84 10.08
CA ALA A 15 1.22 1.71 8.94
C ALA A 15 0.04 2.64 8.66
N PHE A 16 -1.19 2.13 8.72
CA PHE A 16 -2.41 2.91 8.52
C PHE A 16 -2.61 3.93 9.64
N LEU A 17 -2.44 3.53 10.91
CA LEU A 17 -2.49 4.46 12.04
C LEU A 17 -1.43 5.55 11.93
N GLY A 18 -0.19 5.19 11.58
CA GLY A 18 0.90 6.14 11.36
C GLY A 18 0.57 7.14 10.25
N LEU A 19 -0.05 6.68 9.16
CA LEU A 19 -0.53 7.53 8.08
C LEU A 19 -1.61 8.50 8.57
N ILE A 20 -2.63 8.03 9.28
CA ILE A 20 -3.72 8.89 9.80
C ILE A 20 -3.18 9.92 10.81
N ILE A 21 -2.29 9.51 11.72
CA ILE A 21 -1.65 10.42 12.68
C ILE A 21 -0.79 11.46 11.95
N GLY A 22 -0.01 11.04 10.95
CA GLY A 22 0.80 11.93 10.12
C GLY A 22 -0.03 12.96 9.36
N LEU A 23 -1.16 12.55 8.80
CA LEU A 23 -2.10 13.45 8.12
C LEU A 23 -2.70 14.47 9.10
N ARG A 24 -3.17 14.00 10.27
CA ARG A 24 -3.80 14.86 11.29
C ARG A 24 -2.82 15.87 11.88
N THR A 25 -1.62 15.45 12.25
CA THR A 25 -0.58 16.32 12.84
C THR A 25 -0.14 17.43 11.89
N ARG A 26 -0.16 17.17 10.57
CA ARG A 26 0.20 18.14 9.53
C ARG A 26 -1.01 18.91 8.97
N LYS A 27 -2.21 18.69 9.51
CA LYS A 27 -3.48 19.25 9.02
C LYS A 27 -3.71 19.03 7.51
N ILE A 28 -3.20 17.92 6.97
CA ILE A 28 -3.34 17.56 5.56
C ILE A 28 -4.69 16.86 5.39
N SER A 29 -5.60 17.47 4.64
CA SER A 29 -6.82 16.81 4.19
C SER A 29 -6.56 16.13 2.83
N LEU A 30 -6.96 14.86 2.72
CA LEU A 30 -6.95 14.14 1.45
C LEU A 30 -8.23 14.44 0.67
N THR A 31 -8.10 14.64 -0.64
CA THR A 31 -9.24 14.76 -1.55
C THR A 31 -9.84 13.38 -1.83
N TRP A 32 -11.05 13.35 -2.38
CA TRP A 32 -11.74 12.09 -2.70
C TRP A 32 -10.92 11.19 -3.65
N TYR A 33 -10.20 11.77 -4.62
CA TYR A 33 -9.41 11.01 -5.58
C TYR A 33 -8.12 10.48 -4.96
N GLU A 34 -7.51 11.18 -4.01
CA GLU A 34 -6.35 10.65 -3.28
C GLU A 34 -6.72 9.50 -2.37
N TRP A 35 -7.90 9.56 -1.75
CA TRP A 35 -8.47 8.42 -1.03
C TRP A 35 -8.67 7.22 -1.95
N LEU A 36 -9.26 7.43 -3.13
CA LEU A 36 -9.48 6.37 -4.11
C LEU A 36 -8.17 5.76 -4.61
N ILE A 37 -7.20 6.59 -5.03
CA ILE A 37 -5.88 6.14 -5.51
C ILE A 37 -5.15 5.37 -4.41
N SER A 38 -5.19 5.87 -3.17
CA SER A 38 -4.57 5.20 -2.02
C SER A 38 -5.21 3.85 -1.73
N ALA A 39 -6.54 3.77 -1.79
CA ALA A 39 -7.28 2.53 -1.56
C ALA A 39 -6.97 1.47 -2.63
N ILE A 40 -6.91 1.87 -3.91
CA ILE A 40 -6.54 0.97 -5.02
C ILE A 40 -5.09 0.52 -4.87
N GLY A 41 -4.17 1.45 -4.62
CA GLY A 41 -2.76 1.15 -4.42
C GLY A 41 -2.53 0.20 -3.24
N LEU A 42 -3.19 0.43 -2.11
CA LEU A 42 -3.11 -0.45 -0.94
C LEU A 42 -3.68 -1.84 -1.23
N SER A 43 -4.82 -1.92 -1.92
CA SER A 43 -5.45 -3.20 -2.29
C SER A 43 -4.54 -4.02 -3.20
N LEU A 44 -3.93 -3.38 -4.21
CA LEU A 44 -2.96 -4.04 -5.10
C LEU A 44 -1.72 -4.50 -4.32
N LEU A 45 -1.19 -3.69 -3.41
CA LEU A 45 -0.02 -4.07 -2.60
C LEU A 45 -0.32 -5.32 -1.75
N LEU A 46 -1.51 -5.38 -1.15
CA LEU A 46 -1.95 -6.54 -0.36
C LEU A 46 -2.10 -7.78 -1.23
N PHE A 47 -2.71 -7.62 -2.40
CA PHE A 47 -2.83 -8.67 -3.39
C PHE A 47 -1.45 -9.20 -3.82
N THR A 48 -0.49 -8.30 -4.08
CA THR A 48 0.90 -8.67 -4.40
C THR A 48 1.55 -9.47 -3.28
N ILE A 49 1.47 -9.00 -2.03
CA ILE A 49 2.10 -9.67 -0.89
C ILE A 49 1.51 -11.07 -0.70
N GLN A 50 0.19 -11.20 -0.72
CA GLN A 50 -0.50 -12.49 -0.60
C GLN A 50 -0.02 -13.48 -1.67
N ASN A 51 -0.05 -13.06 -2.94
CA ASN A 51 0.24 -13.96 -4.04
C ASN A 51 1.74 -14.23 -4.18
N TYR A 52 2.61 -13.29 -3.82
CA TYR A 52 4.06 -13.52 -3.77
C TYR A 52 4.40 -14.68 -2.83
N PHE A 53 3.94 -14.61 -1.58
CA PHE A 53 4.20 -15.67 -0.60
C PHE A 53 3.46 -16.97 -0.93
N GLY A 54 2.26 -16.88 -1.52
CA GLY A 54 1.53 -18.04 -2.05
C GLY A 54 2.33 -18.79 -3.13
N SER A 55 2.79 -18.08 -4.15
CA SER A 55 3.59 -18.66 -5.23
C SER A 55 4.93 -19.22 -4.74
N LEU A 56 5.59 -18.60 -3.75
CA LEU A 56 6.80 -19.17 -3.15
C LEU A 56 6.52 -20.48 -2.39
N ALA A 57 5.39 -20.57 -1.69
CA ALA A 57 4.97 -21.81 -1.02
C ALA A 57 4.66 -22.94 -2.01
N GLU A 58 4.24 -22.58 -3.22
CA GLU A 58 3.99 -23.51 -4.34
C GLU A 58 5.23 -23.77 -5.21
N ILE A 59 6.41 -23.26 -4.82
CA ILE A 59 7.68 -23.45 -5.55
C ILE A 59 7.62 -22.85 -6.97
N GLU A 60 6.88 -21.75 -7.12
CA GLU A 60 6.71 -21.00 -8.38
C GLU A 60 7.38 -19.61 -8.31
N PRO A 61 8.72 -19.53 -8.26
CA PRO A 61 9.45 -18.27 -8.07
C PRO A 61 9.26 -17.28 -9.23
N LYS A 62 8.97 -17.79 -10.44
CA LYS A 62 8.65 -16.96 -11.60
C LYS A 62 7.33 -16.23 -11.39
N ALA A 63 6.29 -16.93 -10.93
CA ALA A 63 4.99 -16.32 -10.63
C ALA A 63 5.11 -15.28 -9.50
N ALA A 64 5.85 -15.62 -8.44
CA ALA A 64 6.13 -14.69 -7.34
C ALA A 64 6.74 -13.37 -7.87
N SER A 65 7.79 -13.47 -8.70
CA SER A 65 8.46 -12.31 -9.30
C SER A 65 7.52 -11.48 -10.20
N MET A 66 6.61 -12.15 -10.93
CA MET A 66 5.61 -11.48 -11.76
C MET A 66 4.60 -10.67 -10.93
N PHE A 67 4.19 -11.15 -9.75
CA PHE A 67 3.33 -10.35 -8.87
C PHE A 67 4.02 -9.06 -8.42
N LEU A 68 5.31 -9.11 -8.06
CA LEU A 68 6.07 -7.91 -7.70
C LEU A 68 6.09 -6.88 -8.85
N LEU A 69 6.31 -7.34 -10.09
CA LEU A 69 6.41 -6.45 -11.25
C LEU A 69 5.05 -5.92 -11.73
N VAL A 70 4.06 -6.79 -11.88
CA VAL A 70 2.79 -6.47 -12.57
C VAL A 70 1.78 -5.84 -11.62
N THR A 71 1.82 -6.18 -10.34
CA THR A 71 0.87 -5.64 -9.35
C THR A 71 1.57 -4.81 -8.27
N GLY A 72 2.77 -5.22 -7.84
CA GLY A 72 3.52 -4.54 -6.79
C GLY A 72 4.05 -3.18 -7.23
N LEU A 73 4.69 -3.11 -8.40
CA LEU A 73 5.22 -1.85 -8.91
C LEU A 73 4.10 -0.83 -9.17
N PRO A 74 2.98 -1.16 -9.85
CA PRO A 74 1.85 -0.24 -9.95
C PRO A 74 1.26 0.18 -8.59
N ALA A 75 1.19 -0.73 -7.61
CA ALA A 75 0.73 -0.40 -6.26
C ALA A 75 1.60 0.71 -5.62
N LEU A 76 2.92 0.55 -5.68
CA LEU A 76 3.87 1.53 -5.14
C LEU A 76 3.78 2.87 -5.88
N ILE A 77 3.61 2.85 -7.20
CA ILE A 77 3.43 4.06 -8.01
C ILE A 77 2.16 4.81 -7.59
N LEU A 78 1.03 4.11 -7.44
CA LEU A 78 -0.24 4.75 -7.02
C LEU A 78 -0.14 5.36 -5.62
N LEU A 79 0.46 4.65 -4.68
CA LEU A 79 0.67 5.16 -3.31
C LEU A 79 1.60 6.38 -3.31
N ALA A 80 2.68 6.35 -4.08
CA ALA A 80 3.60 7.47 -4.22
C ALA A 80 2.92 8.69 -4.88
N LEU A 81 2.08 8.46 -5.90
CA LEU A 81 1.31 9.51 -6.56
C LEU A 81 0.31 10.16 -5.60
N ALA A 82 -0.47 9.38 -4.87
CA ALA A 82 -1.42 9.92 -3.89
C ALA A 82 -0.71 10.74 -2.81
N TRP A 83 0.43 10.27 -2.31
CA TRP A 83 1.24 11.03 -1.35
C TRP A 83 1.79 12.31 -1.97
N GLN A 84 2.33 12.26 -3.19
CA GLN A 84 2.89 13.42 -3.86
C GLN A 84 1.84 14.51 -4.11
N LEU A 85 0.62 14.12 -4.51
CA LEU A 85 -0.51 15.04 -4.68
C LEU A 85 -0.88 15.72 -3.36
N ALA A 86 -1.03 14.93 -2.29
CA ALA A 86 -1.40 15.45 -0.97
C ALA A 86 -0.32 16.39 -0.41
N ALA A 87 0.95 16.00 -0.53
CA ALA A 87 2.08 16.77 -0.03
C ALA A 87 2.28 18.08 -0.82
N ARG A 88 2.04 18.09 -2.13
CA ARG A 88 2.12 19.31 -2.94
C ARG A 88 1.00 20.28 -2.61
N ARG A 89 -0.24 19.80 -2.47
CA ARG A 89 -1.37 20.66 -2.07
C ARG A 89 -1.16 21.27 -0.69
N ALA A 90 -0.67 20.47 0.26
CA ALA A 90 -0.38 20.96 1.60
C ALA A 90 0.67 22.08 1.66
N LYS A 91 1.52 22.23 0.64
CA LYS A 91 2.49 23.34 0.53
C LYS A 91 1.93 24.60 -0.14
N GLN A 92 0.80 24.47 -0.84
CA GLN A 92 0.16 25.58 -1.55
C GLN A 92 -0.93 26.27 -0.71
N SER A 93 -1.33 25.65 0.41
CA SER A 93 -2.26 26.19 1.41
C SER A 93 -1.49 26.88 2.54
#